data_AF-A0A8D0GEQ9-F1
#
_entry.id   AF-A0A8D0GEQ9-F1
#
_cell.length_a   1.000
_cell.length_b   1.000
_cell.length_c   1.000
_cell.angle_alpha   90.00
_cell.angle_beta   90.00
_cell.angle_gamma   90.00
#
_symmetry.space_group_name_H-M   'P 1'
#
loop_
_entity.id
_entity.type
_entity.pdbx_description
1 polymer ?
#
loop_
_entity_poly.entity_id
_entity_poly.type
_entity_poly.pdbx_seq_one_letter_code
_entity_poly.pdbx_strand_id
1 'polypeptide(L)'
;MLQGEGILPSSRELDYRDTSPARGTKNDRPVVILLGWAGCQDRHLAKYSTIYHEQGCIVIRYTAPWRMIFFSESVGIKSLRTLARKLLELLFVYKIENQPLLFHVFSNGGAMLYRYVTELLRMHLPFRHLKVVGAIFDSAPGRKNLWGSIRALAIVLASTNALLRNLAEREGEAWL
;
A
#
# COMPACT_ATOMS: atom_id res chain seq x y z
N MET A 1 -27.05 69.38 19.45
CA MET A 1 -26.40 69.33 18.12
C MET A 1 -25.37 68.20 18.21
N LEU A 2 -25.45 67.05 17.51
CA LEU A 2 -25.61 66.79 16.05
C LEU A 2 -24.44 67.43 15.26
N GLN A 3 -23.67 66.80 14.34
CA GLN A 3 -23.56 65.44 13.70
C GLN A 3 -22.04 65.07 13.53
N GLY A 4 -21.54 63.92 13.02
CA GLY A 4 -22.10 62.61 12.65
C GLY A 4 -21.32 61.86 11.52
N GLU A 5 -21.03 60.55 11.71
CA GLU A 5 -20.54 59.51 10.76
C GLU A 5 -19.16 59.60 10.01
N GLY A 6 -18.54 58.44 9.68
CA GLY A 6 -17.60 58.33 8.54
C GLY A 6 -16.40 57.33 8.51
N ILE A 7 -16.63 56.00 8.41
CA ILE A 7 -15.89 55.01 7.54
C ILE A 7 -14.36 54.68 7.75
N LEU A 8 -14.02 53.38 7.63
CA LEU A 8 -12.70 52.66 7.70
C LEU A 8 -12.03 52.44 6.30
N PRO A 9 -10.94 51.65 6.11
CA PRO A 9 -9.59 51.58 6.74
C PRO A 9 -8.41 51.49 5.70
N SER A 10 -7.13 51.54 6.12
CA SER A 10 -5.90 51.07 5.39
C SER A 10 -4.64 51.56 6.14
N SER A 11 -3.48 50.89 6.26
CA SER A 11 -3.00 49.55 5.85
C SER A 11 -1.73 49.18 6.66
N ARG A 12 -1.40 47.86 6.72
CA ARG A 12 -0.15 47.20 7.22
C ARG A 12 -0.26 46.38 8.51
N GLU A 13 -1.09 45.34 8.49
CA GLU A 13 -0.68 44.05 9.05
C GLU A 13 -0.57 43.04 7.89
N LEU A 14 0.50 42.25 7.89
CA LEU A 14 0.78 41.28 6.84
C LEU A 14 0.01 39.99 7.15
N ASP A 15 -0.94 39.64 6.29
CA ASP A 15 -1.64 38.34 6.27
C ASP A 15 -0.65 37.20 5.99
N TYR A 16 0.07 36.76 7.02
CA TYR A 16 0.75 35.47 7.00
C TYR A 16 -0.32 34.38 7.11
N ARG A 17 -0.82 33.95 5.95
CA ARG A 17 -1.81 32.88 5.85
C ARG A 17 -1.28 31.62 6.53
N ASP A 18 -1.81 31.32 7.71
CA ASP A 18 -1.65 30.03 8.36
C ASP A 18 -2.39 28.95 7.57
N THR A 19 -1.76 28.45 6.50
CA THR A 19 -2.17 27.22 5.84
C THR A 19 -1.71 26.01 6.66
N SER A 20 -2.04 25.99 7.95
CA SER A 20 -2.02 24.76 8.75
C SER A 20 -2.96 23.75 8.09
N PRO A 21 -2.50 22.54 7.72
CA PRO A 21 -3.41 21.50 7.27
C PRO A 21 -4.41 21.23 8.40
N ALA A 22 -5.70 21.22 8.07
CA ALA A 22 -6.77 21.14 9.04
C ALA A 22 -6.51 19.98 10.01
N ARG A 23 -6.21 20.31 11.28
CA ARG A 23 -6.04 19.34 12.35
C ARG A 23 -7.41 18.73 12.66
N GLY A 24 -7.76 17.70 11.88
CA GLY A 24 -8.90 16.85 12.14
C GLY A 24 -8.87 16.38 13.59
N THR A 25 -10.05 16.08 14.15
CA THR A 25 -10.11 15.69 15.55
C THR A 25 -9.26 14.43 15.76
N LYS A 26 -8.85 14.16 17.01
CA LYS A 26 -7.99 13.00 17.32
C LYS A 26 -8.60 11.66 16.85
N ASN A 27 -9.91 11.64 16.57
CA ASN A 27 -10.72 10.54 16.10
C ASN A 27 -10.83 10.40 14.56
N ASP A 28 -10.21 11.28 13.76
CA ASP A 28 -10.30 11.28 12.29
C ASP A 28 -8.96 10.94 11.59
N ARG A 29 -7.91 10.56 12.34
CA ARG A 29 -6.57 10.33 11.78
C ARG A 29 -6.51 8.99 11.04
N PRO A 30 -6.30 8.99 9.71
CA PRO A 30 -6.31 7.78 8.91
C PRO A 30 -5.17 6.83 9.31
N VAL A 31 -5.45 5.53 9.21
CA VAL A 31 -4.50 4.44 9.41
C VAL A 31 -4.04 3.94 8.05
N VAL A 32 -2.74 3.91 7.83
CA VAL A 32 -2.11 3.38 6.62
C VAL A 32 -1.35 2.11 6.96
N ILE A 33 -1.73 0.98 6.36
CA ILE A 33 -1.02 -0.29 6.52
C ILE A 33 -0.11 -0.52 5.32
N LEU A 34 1.21 -0.48 5.56
CA LEU A 34 2.25 -0.76 4.57
C LEU A 34 2.56 -2.26 4.54
N LEU A 35 2.11 -2.96 3.50
CA LEU A 35 2.32 -4.39 3.30
C LEU A 35 3.58 -4.63 2.44
N GLY A 36 4.68 -4.95 3.10
CA GLY A 36 5.98 -5.16 2.48
C GLY A 36 6.07 -6.40 1.58
N TRP A 37 7.04 -6.37 0.66
CA TRP A 37 7.35 -7.44 -0.28
C TRP A 37 8.09 -8.63 0.37
N ALA A 38 8.36 -9.68 -0.40
CA ALA A 38 9.10 -10.84 0.08
C ALA A 38 10.57 -10.50 0.39
N GLY A 39 10.99 -10.74 1.64
CA GLY A 39 12.31 -10.34 2.12
C GLY A 39 12.42 -8.85 2.48
N CYS A 40 11.30 -8.12 2.49
CA CYS A 40 11.25 -6.77 3.02
C CYS A 40 11.65 -6.74 4.50
N GLN A 41 12.39 -5.71 4.89
CA GLN A 41 12.80 -5.44 6.26
C GLN A 41 12.19 -4.11 6.67
N ASP A 42 11.94 -3.93 7.97
CA ASP A 42 11.26 -2.75 8.52
C ASP A 42 11.92 -1.42 8.09
N ARG A 43 13.25 -1.38 8.02
CA ARG A 43 14.06 -0.25 7.52
C ARG A 43 13.71 0.15 6.07
N HIS A 44 13.28 -0.78 5.22
CA HIS A 44 12.90 -0.46 3.84
C HIS A 44 11.52 0.18 3.76
N LEU A 45 10.63 -0.12 4.71
CA LEU A 45 9.32 0.53 4.86
C LEU A 45 9.41 1.87 5.61
N ALA A 46 10.48 2.12 6.38
CA ALA A 46 10.66 3.35 7.15
C ALA A 46 10.51 4.63 6.28
N LYS A 47 11.17 4.68 5.11
CA LYS A 47 11.07 5.82 4.18
C LYS A 47 9.63 6.10 3.72
N TYR A 48 8.82 5.06 3.52
CA TYR A 48 7.42 5.20 3.13
C TYR A 48 6.54 5.59 4.34
N SER A 49 6.92 5.14 5.55
CA SER A 49 6.29 5.57 6.80
C SER A 49 6.38 7.07 6.99
N THR A 50 7.55 7.66 6.75
CA THR A 50 7.79 9.10 6.87
C THR A 50 6.80 9.90 6.04
N ILE A 51 6.62 9.55 4.75
CA ILE A 51 5.68 10.22 3.84
C ILE A 51 4.26 10.29 4.44
N TYR A 52 3.77 9.18 5.01
CA TYR A 52 2.42 9.15 5.60
C TYR A 52 2.35 9.82 6.98
N HIS A 53 3.41 9.75 7.79
CA HIS A 53 3.48 10.44 9.08
C HIS A 53 3.51 11.96 8.92
N GLU A 54 4.21 12.49 7.92
CA GLU A 54 4.22 13.91 7.57
C GLU A 54 2.82 14.42 7.17
N GLN A 55 1.99 13.55 6.58
CA GLN A 55 0.58 13.82 6.29
C GLN A 55 -0.36 13.54 7.49
N GLY A 56 0.17 13.33 8.70
CA GLY A 56 -0.60 13.12 9.93
C GLY A 56 -1.20 11.72 10.12
N CYS A 57 -0.87 10.75 9.27
CA CYS A 57 -1.39 9.39 9.35
C CYS A 57 -0.76 8.59 10.49
N ILE A 58 -1.55 7.66 11.04
CA ILE A 58 -1.05 6.52 11.80
C ILE A 58 -0.53 5.50 10.79
N VAL A 59 0.69 4.99 10.95
CA VAL A 59 1.27 4.02 10.00
C VAL A 59 1.60 2.71 10.69
N ILE A 60 1.12 1.61 10.13
CA ILE A 60 1.46 0.25 10.53
C ILE A 60 2.35 -0.34 9.43
N ARG A 61 3.62 -0.60 9.75
CA ARG A 61 4.55 -1.29 8.85
C ARG A 61 4.47 -2.78 9.08
N TYR A 62 4.23 -3.54 8.01
CA TYR A 62 4.11 -4.99 8.10
C TYR A 62 5.00 -5.72 7.09
N THR A 63 5.95 -6.50 7.58
CA THR A 63 6.85 -7.34 6.78
C THR A 63 6.56 -8.82 7.00
N ALA A 64 5.91 -9.47 6.03
CA ALA A 64 5.65 -10.90 6.11
C ALA A 64 6.95 -11.72 5.92
N PRO A 65 7.17 -12.82 6.67
CA PRO A 65 8.33 -13.68 6.49
C PRO A 65 8.40 -14.25 5.07
N TRP A 66 9.53 -14.07 4.37
CA TRP A 66 9.66 -14.45 2.95
C TRP A 66 9.35 -15.93 2.68
N ARG A 67 9.71 -16.83 3.61
CA ARG A 67 9.40 -18.27 3.54
C ARG A 67 7.88 -18.52 3.48
N MET A 68 7.08 -17.73 4.20
CA MET A 68 5.62 -17.83 4.13
C MET A 68 5.08 -17.28 2.82
N ILE A 69 5.69 -16.26 2.22
CA ILE A 69 5.23 -15.75 0.92
C ILE A 69 5.49 -16.77 -0.20
N PHE A 70 6.68 -17.37 -0.25
CA PHE A 70 7.06 -18.26 -1.35
C PHE A 70 6.61 -19.72 -1.20
N PHE A 71 6.53 -20.28 0.02
CA PHE A 71 6.18 -21.69 0.23
C PHE A 71 4.72 -21.93 0.67
N SER A 72 3.94 -20.89 1.01
CA SER A 72 2.58 -21.09 1.56
C SER A 72 1.55 -21.57 0.55
N GLU A 73 1.66 -21.24 -0.74
CA GLU A 73 0.71 -21.74 -1.74
C GLU A 73 1.06 -23.17 -2.19
N SER A 74 2.34 -23.50 -2.39
CA SER A 74 2.77 -24.85 -2.78
C SER A 74 2.56 -25.93 -1.72
N VAL A 75 2.35 -25.55 -0.44
CA VAL A 75 2.20 -26.48 0.70
C VAL A 75 0.88 -26.23 1.48
N GLY A 76 -0.05 -25.45 0.92
CA GLY A 76 -1.40 -25.25 1.49
C GLY A 76 -1.44 -24.62 2.89
N ILE A 77 -0.40 -23.87 3.28
CA ILE A 77 -0.22 -23.42 4.67
C ILE A 77 -1.22 -22.29 4.99
N LYS A 78 -2.05 -22.47 6.03
CA LYS A 78 -3.01 -21.44 6.50
C LYS A 78 -2.34 -20.21 7.16
N SER A 79 -1.02 -20.05 7.03
CA SER A 79 -0.20 -19.06 7.76
C SER A 79 -0.57 -17.64 7.36
N LEU A 80 -0.60 -17.32 6.07
CA LEU A 80 -0.91 -15.97 5.57
C LEU A 80 -2.32 -15.51 5.95
N ARG A 81 -3.32 -16.41 6.00
CA ARG A 81 -4.68 -16.08 6.46
C ARG A 81 -4.71 -15.75 7.96
N THR A 82 -3.96 -16.49 8.78
CA THR A 82 -3.79 -16.17 10.21
C THR A 82 -2.98 -14.90 10.42
N LEU A 83 -2.02 -14.61 9.55
CA LEU A 83 -1.24 -13.38 9.55
C LEU A 83 -2.10 -12.14 9.24
N ALA A 84 -2.93 -12.23 8.19
CA ALA A 84 -3.92 -11.22 7.84
C ALA A 84 -4.93 -11.00 8.98
N ARG A 85 -5.37 -12.06 9.67
CA ARG A 85 -6.26 -11.96 10.83
C ARG A 85 -5.59 -11.19 11.97
N LYS A 86 -4.37 -11.59 12.37
CA LYS A 86 -3.61 -10.89 13.42
C LYS A 86 -3.38 -9.42 13.09
N LEU A 87 -3.09 -9.10 11.82
CA LEU A 87 -2.92 -7.72 11.37
C LEU A 87 -4.19 -6.87 11.49
N LEU A 88 -5.36 -7.46 11.23
CA LEU A 88 -6.65 -6.79 11.46
C LEU A 88 -7.01 -6.71 12.95
N GLU A 89 -6.69 -7.74 13.75
CA GLU A 89 -6.88 -7.76 15.20
C GLU A 89 -6.09 -6.63 15.91
N LEU A 90 -4.91 -6.25 15.41
CA LEU A 90 -4.15 -5.10 15.93
C LEU A 90 -4.95 -3.79 15.93
N LEU A 91 -5.85 -3.58 14.96
CA LEU A 91 -6.66 -2.37 14.90
C LEU A 91 -7.56 -2.21 16.13
N PHE A 92 -8.09 -3.33 16.64
CA PHE A 92 -8.92 -3.40 17.85
C PHE A 92 -8.07 -3.26 19.12
N VAL A 93 -6.91 -3.92 19.16
CA VAL A 93 -5.97 -3.82 20.29
C VAL A 93 -5.54 -2.38 20.53
N TYR A 94 -5.29 -1.61 19.45
CA TYR A 94 -4.91 -0.21 19.52
C TYR A 94 -6.09 0.78 19.52
N LYS A 95 -7.35 0.29 19.50
CA LYS A 95 -8.58 1.12 19.48
C LYS A 95 -8.65 2.11 18.31
N ILE A 96 -8.26 1.65 17.13
CA ILE A 96 -8.22 2.40 15.86
C ILE A 96 -9.07 1.75 14.76
N GLU A 97 -9.87 0.74 15.08
CA GLU A 97 -10.80 0.05 14.16
C GLU A 97 -11.84 0.98 13.50
N ASN A 98 -12.14 2.10 14.16
CA ASN A 98 -13.08 3.11 13.69
C ASN A 98 -12.47 4.17 12.76
N GLN A 99 -11.15 4.17 12.57
CA GLN A 99 -10.42 5.12 11.71
C GLN A 99 -10.56 4.77 10.22
N PRO A 100 -10.43 5.76 9.31
CA PRO A 100 -10.30 5.50 7.88
C PRO A 100 -9.05 4.65 7.60
N LEU A 101 -9.20 3.54 6.88
CA LEU A 101 -8.14 2.53 6.68
C LEU A 101 -7.70 2.46 5.22
N LEU A 102 -6.43 2.77 4.96
CA LEU A 102 -5.78 2.68 3.65
C LEU A 102 -4.74 1.55 3.67
N PHE A 103 -4.68 0.76 2.61
CA PHE A 103 -3.59 -0.20 2.41
C PHE A 103 -2.60 0.31 1.35
N HIS A 104 -1.31 0.18 1.60
CA HIS A 104 -0.27 0.31 0.58
C HIS A 104 0.37 -1.06 0.37
N VAL A 105 0.23 -1.60 -0.82
CA VAL A 105 0.53 -2.99 -1.16
C VAL A 105 1.76 -3.03 -2.06
N PHE A 106 2.90 -3.45 -1.51
CA PHE A 106 4.17 -3.51 -2.26
C PHE A 106 4.39 -4.90 -2.88
N SER A 107 4.57 -4.92 -4.20
CA SER A 107 4.95 -6.11 -4.97
C SER A 107 3.99 -7.31 -4.80
N ASN A 108 4.41 -8.49 -5.27
CA ASN A 108 3.65 -9.73 -5.13
C ASN A 108 3.51 -10.17 -3.66
N GLY A 109 4.53 -9.92 -2.82
CA GLY A 109 4.51 -10.29 -1.41
C GLY A 109 3.42 -9.58 -0.60
N GLY A 110 3.27 -8.26 -0.79
CA GLY A 110 2.17 -7.52 -0.21
C GLY A 110 0.82 -7.97 -0.77
N ALA A 111 0.73 -8.21 -2.08
CA ALA A 111 -0.50 -8.61 -2.76
C ALA A 111 -1.03 -9.97 -2.28
N MET A 112 -0.16 -10.96 -2.06
CA MET A 112 -0.52 -12.27 -1.52
C MET A 112 -1.13 -12.17 -0.11
N LEU A 113 -0.58 -11.32 0.76
CA LEU A 113 -1.16 -11.07 2.08
C LEU A 113 -2.47 -10.28 1.98
N TYR A 114 -2.52 -9.26 1.11
CA TYR A 114 -3.71 -8.44 0.89
C TYR A 114 -4.90 -9.24 0.36
N ARG A 115 -4.67 -10.29 -0.44
CA ARG A 115 -5.73 -11.25 -0.83
C ARG A 115 -6.46 -11.82 0.38
N TYR A 116 -5.73 -12.28 1.40
CA TYR A 116 -6.36 -12.79 2.62
C TYR A 116 -6.99 -11.69 3.49
N VAL A 117 -6.41 -10.48 3.50
CA VAL A 117 -7.02 -9.33 4.19
C VAL A 117 -8.39 -8.99 3.60
N THR A 118 -8.50 -8.87 2.27
CA THR A 118 -9.77 -8.60 1.59
C THR A 118 -10.80 -9.73 1.76
N GLU A 119 -10.35 -10.99 1.77
CA GLU A 119 -11.19 -12.14 2.09
C GLU A 119 -11.77 -12.06 3.52
N LEU A 120 -10.94 -11.72 4.52
CA LEU A 120 -11.37 -11.56 5.91
C LEU A 120 -12.34 -10.38 6.08
N LEU A 121 -12.03 -9.22 5.50
CA LEU A 121 -12.90 -8.02 5.51
C LEU A 121 -14.30 -8.31 4.94
N ARG A 122 -14.39 -9.15 3.89
CA ARG A 122 -15.67 -9.52 3.26
C ARG A 122 -16.41 -10.63 4.00
N MET A 123 -15.70 -11.63 4.52
CA MET A 123 -16.31 -12.88 4.98
C MET A 123 -16.44 -13.01 6.50
N HIS A 124 -15.66 -12.26 7.30
CA HIS A 124 -15.70 -12.36 8.77
C HIS A 124 -16.43 -11.14 9.36
N LEU A 125 -17.56 -11.41 10.02
CA LEU A 125 -18.39 -10.38 10.67
C LEU A 125 -17.60 -9.39 11.56
N PRO A 126 -16.61 -9.83 12.39
CA PRO A 126 -15.82 -8.90 13.22
C PRO A 126 -15.01 -7.86 12.45
N PHE A 127 -14.73 -8.04 11.16
CA PHE A 127 -13.91 -7.11 10.37
C PHE A 127 -14.71 -6.29 9.35
N ARG A 128 -16.00 -6.60 9.15
CA ARG A 128 -16.85 -5.92 8.15
C ARG A 128 -17.10 -4.44 8.41
N HIS A 129 -16.94 -3.97 9.65
CA HIS A 129 -17.17 -2.57 10.02
C HIS A 129 -15.91 -1.70 9.88
N LEU A 130 -14.76 -2.27 9.53
CA LEU A 130 -13.52 -1.51 9.29
C LEU A 130 -13.69 -0.61 8.06
N LYS A 131 -13.45 0.69 8.24
CA LYS A 131 -13.70 1.72 7.21
C LYS A 131 -12.59 1.77 6.17
N VAL A 132 -12.49 0.74 5.33
CA VAL A 132 -11.48 0.70 4.26
C VAL A 132 -11.80 1.73 3.18
N VAL A 133 -10.97 2.78 3.08
CA VAL A 133 -11.14 3.86 2.08
C VAL A 133 -10.47 3.54 0.74
N GLY A 134 -9.53 2.59 0.70
CA GLY A 134 -8.91 2.14 -0.54
C GLY A 134 -7.66 1.30 -0.36
N ALA A 135 -7.01 1.00 -1.48
CA ALA A 135 -5.69 0.37 -1.53
C ALA A 135 -4.86 0.92 -2.69
N ILE A 136 -3.60 1.24 -2.41
CA ILE A 136 -2.57 1.62 -3.38
C ILE A 136 -1.75 0.36 -3.67
N PHE A 137 -1.49 0.09 -4.95
CA PHE A 137 -0.67 -1.03 -5.39
C PHE A 137 0.61 -0.51 -6.04
N ASP A 138 1.75 -0.61 -5.33
CA ASP A 138 3.07 -0.27 -5.86
C ASP A 138 3.75 -1.54 -6.37
N SER A 139 4.05 -1.57 -7.67
CA SER A 139 4.81 -2.64 -8.33
C SER A 139 4.24 -4.06 -8.13
N ALA A 140 2.95 -4.14 -7.80
CA ALA A 140 2.20 -5.37 -7.55
C ALA A 140 1.82 -6.10 -8.86
N PRO A 141 1.54 -7.41 -8.84
CA PRO A 141 1.24 -8.18 -10.05
C PRO A 141 0.01 -7.66 -10.81
N GLY A 142 0.23 -7.18 -12.03
CA GLY A 142 -0.81 -6.90 -13.01
C GLY A 142 -1.44 -8.17 -13.59
N ARG A 143 -2.58 -8.03 -14.27
CA ARG A 143 -3.38 -9.16 -14.81
C ARG A 143 -2.56 -10.08 -15.74
N LYS A 144 -2.43 -11.35 -15.33
CA LYS A 144 -2.28 -12.61 -16.09
C LYS A 144 -1.29 -12.76 -17.25
N ASN A 145 -0.68 -11.73 -17.81
CA ASN A 145 0.41 -11.89 -18.78
C ASN A 145 1.74 -12.22 -18.07
N LEU A 146 1.74 -13.27 -17.24
CA LEU A 146 2.96 -13.89 -16.71
C LEU A 146 3.86 -14.33 -17.87
N TRP A 147 3.27 -14.89 -18.93
CA TRP A 147 3.93 -15.17 -20.21
C TRP A 147 4.46 -13.91 -20.90
N GLY A 148 3.74 -12.78 -20.83
CA GLY A 148 4.23 -11.49 -21.34
C GLY A 148 5.44 -10.97 -20.56
N SER A 149 5.42 -11.08 -19.23
CA SER A 149 6.55 -10.72 -18.37
C SER A 149 7.75 -11.65 -18.56
N ILE A 150 7.53 -12.96 -18.70
CA ILE A 150 8.56 -13.95 -19.03
C ILE A 150 9.14 -13.65 -20.42
N ARG A 151 8.31 -13.34 -21.42
CA ARG A 151 8.75 -12.99 -22.78
C ARG A 151 9.53 -11.68 -22.81
N ALA A 152 9.10 -10.66 -22.08
CA ALA A 152 9.84 -9.40 -21.93
C ALA A 152 11.20 -9.63 -21.25
N LEU A 153 11.24 -10.42 -20.17
CA LEU A 153 12.49 -10.80 -19.50
C LEU A 153 13.41 -11.61 -20.42
N ALA A 154 12.86 -12.56 -21.19
CA ALA A 154 13.60 -13.36 -22.16
C ALA A 154 14.20 -12.49 -23.29
N ILE A 155 13.49 -11.48 -23.78
CA ILE A 155 14.01 -10.51 -24.77
C ILE A 155 15.19 -9.71 -24.19
N VAL A 156 15.09 -9.27 -22.92
CA VAL A 156 16.18 -8.55 -22.22
C VAL A 156 17.38 -9.46 -21.93
N LEU A 157 17.16 -10.74 -21.65
CA LEU A 157 18.23 -11.72 -21.45
C LEU A 157 18.86 -12.21 -22.77
N ALA A 158 18.10 -12.29 -23.86
CA ALA A 158 18.60 -12.66 -25.18
C ALA A 158 19.39 -11.52 -25.84
N SER A 159 19.02 -10.26 -25.60
CA SER A 159 19.81 -9.09 -26.05
C SER A 159 21.12 -8.91 -25.29
N THR A 160 21.30 -9.56 -24.13
CA THR A 160 22.55 -9.54 -23.35
C THR A 160 23.41 -10.81 -23.48
N ASN A 161 22.90 -11.89 -24.08
CA ASN A 161 23.65 -13.14 -24.31
C ASN A 161 23.37 -13.76 -25.69
N ALA A 162 24.39 -13.81 -26.54
CA ALA A 162 24.30 -14.34 -27.91
C ALA A 162 23.79 -15.81 -27.98
N LEU A 163 24.07 -16.62 -26.96
CA LEU A 163 23.64 -18.02 -26.91
C LEU A 163 22.13 -18.16 -26.65
N LEU A 164 21.52 -17.25 -25.88
CA LEU A 164 20.07 -17.19 -25.66
C LEU A 164 19.33 -16.63 -26.89
N ARG A 165 19.97 -15.72 -27.64
CA ARG A 165 19.44 -15.22 -28.92
C ARG A 165 19.26 -16.35 -29.94
N ASN A 166 20.26 -17.20 -30.11
CA ASN A 166 20.19 -18.37 -31.01
C ASN A 166 19.11 -19.40 -30.61
N LEU A 167 18.71 -19.44 -29.34
CA LEU A 167 17.62 -20.30 -28.86
C LEU A 167 16.24 -19.65 -29.09
N ALA A 168 16.12 -18.33 -28.86
CA ALA A 168 14.90 -17.58 -29.13
C ALA A 168 14.55 -17.52 -30.63
N GLU A 169 15.56 -17.44 -31.50
CA GLU A 169 15.36 -17.49 -32.96
C GLU A 169 14.89 -18.90 -33.42
N ARG A 170 15.29 -19.98 -32.73
CA ARG A 170 14.86 -21.36 -33.06
C ARG A 170 13.42 -21.71 -32.67
N GLU A 171 12.86 -21.10 -31.62
CA GLU A 171 11.45 -21.31 -31.25
C GLU A 171 10.48 -20.42 -32.07
N GLY A 172 11.00 -19.42 -32.80
CA GLY A 172 10.19 -18.57 -33.69
C GLY A 172 9.72 -19.26 -34.97
N GLU A 173 10.50 -20.22 -35.48
CA GLU A 173 10.23 -20.97 -36.72
C GLU A 173 9.15 -22.07 -36.55
N ALA A 174 8.74 -22.40 -35.32
CA ALA A 174 7.82 -23.51 -35.04
C ALA A 174 6.32 -23.12 -35.07
N TRP A 175 6.00 -21.87 -35.41
CA TRP A 175 4.64 -21.33 -35.38
C TRP A 175 4.30 -20.42 -36.59
N LEU A 176 4.88 -20.72 -37.75
CA LEU A 176 4.41 -20.32 -39.08
C LEU A 176 3.90 -21.56 -39.83
#